data_AF-A0A7C2WAD5-F1
#
_entry.id   AF-A0A7C2WAD5-F1
#
_cell.length_a   1.000
_cell.length_b   1.000
_cell.length_c   1.000
_cell.angle_alpha   90.00
_cell.angle_beta   90.00
_cell.angle_gamma   90.00
#
_symmetry.space_group_name_H-M   'P 1'
#
loop_
_entity.id
_entity.type
_entity.pdbx_description
1 polymer ?
#
loop_
_entity_poly.entity_id
_entity_poly.type
_entity_poly.pdbx_seq_one_letter_code
_entity_poly.pdbx_strand_id
1 'polypeptide(L)'
;MACDDLLSGDQVVPPVATDATGQAVATPRLFLPECDLIISVRIEHTVANPVSVGIYEGAPGENGPLLIDLGDPTSPVEYDMTETELALFVEGQQYYYLITSTEHPDGEIRGVVCEAAEGEGEGEGEGEGEGEGEGEGEGEGEGEGEGEGEGEGEGEGEGEGEGEGEGEGEGEGEFHSADQNEDNRINLSELLRVIQFYNSGGYHCADPPDATEDGYVPGQNPAQQDCTPHASDYNPQNWVISLSELLRVIQFYNAGGYYACPGEGTEDGFCVGFPE
;
A
#
# COMPACT_ATOMS: atom_id res chain seq x y z
N MET A 1 -6.72 -12.43 4.81
CA MET A 1 -7.01 -13.77 4.28
C MET A 1 -5.69 -14.52 4.31
N ALA A 2 -5.59 -15.65 5.02
CA ALA A 2 -4.35 -16.44 5.03
C ALA A 2 -4.38 -17.37 3.81
N CYS A 3 -3.40 -17.24 2.92
CA CYS A 3 -3.20 -18.21 1.87
C CYS A 3 -2.49 -19.42 2.50
N ASP A 4 -3.13 -20.59 2.40
CA ASP A 4 -2.57 -21.86 2.87
C ASP A 4 -1.84 -22.53 1.69
N ASP A 5 -0.52 -22.52 1.71
CA ASP A 5 0.31 -23.06 0.63
C ASP A 5 0.57 -24.55 0.86
N LEU A 6 0.07 -25.40 -0.04
CA LEU A 6 0.25 -26.85 0.04
C LEU A 6 1.57 -27.29 -0.60
N LEU A 7 2.38 -28.02 0.15
CA LEU A 7 3.66 -28.57 -0.29
C LEU A 7 3.51 -30.07 -0.63
N SER A 8 4.02 -30.48 -1.79
CA SER A 8 3.98 -31.88 -2.25
C SER A 8 5.17 -32.25 -3.14
N GLY A 9 5.42 -33.55 -3.28
CA GLY A 9 6.46 -34.08 -4.18
C GLY A 9 6.16 -33.84 -5.67
N ASP A 10 4.88 -33.77 -6.04
CA ASP A 10 4.44 -33.51 -7.43
C ASP A 10 4.84 -32.10 -7.92
N GLN A 11 5.01 -31.16 -6.99
CA GLN A 11 5.43 -29.80 -7.30
C GLN A 11 6.96 -29.64 -7.40
N VAL A 12 7.74 -30.63 -6.94
CA VAL A 12 9.21 -30.61 -7.06
C VAL A 12 9.59 -30.71 -8.53
N VAL A 13 10.74 -30.14 -8.91
CA VAL A 13 11.20 -30.13 -10.31
C VAL A 13 12.56 -30.82 -10.41
N PRO A 14 12.65 -32.01 -11.02
CA PRO A 14 11.54 -32.84 -11.51
C PRO A 14 10.68 -33.44 -10.38
N PRO A 15 9.43 -33.89 -10.65
CA PRO A 15 8.55 -34.43 -9.62
C PRO A 15 9.14 -35.62 -8.87
N VAL A 16 8.93 -35.65 -7.56
CA VAL A 16 9.43 -36.67 -6.64
C VAL A 16 8.27 -37.50 -6.12
N ALA A 17 8.37 -38.83 -6.24
CA ALA A 17 7.40 -39.75 -5.65
C ALA A 17 7.67 -39.90 -4.14
N THR A 18 6.88 -39.21 -3.32
CA THR A 18 6.90 -39.28 -1.86
C THR A 18 5.46 -39.20 -1.32
N ASP A 19 5.22 -39.81 -0.16
CA ASP A 19 3.97 -39.64 0.60
C ASP A 19 4.04 -38.43 1.55
N ALA A 20 5.18 -37.72 1.59
CA ALA A 20 5.35 -36.53 2.40
C ALA A 20 4.50 -35.37 1.86
N THR A 21 3.96 -34.58 2.79
CA THR A 21 3.11 -33.43 2.54
C THR A 21 3.50 -32.31 3.49
N GLY A 22 3.23 -31.07 3.11
CA GLY A 22 3.35 -29.93 4.03
C GLY A 22 2.31 -28.85 3.75
N GLN A 23 2.20 -27.93 4.69
CA GLN A 23 1.38 -26.73 4.60
C GLN A 23 2.20 -25.56 5.16
N ALA A 24 2.36 -24.51 4.36
CA ALA A 24 2.97 -23.26 4.79
C ALA A 24 1.91 -22.16 4.91
N VAL A 25 2.04 -21.33 5.93
CA VAL A 25 1.15 -20.19 6.18
C VAL A 25 2.01 -18.98 6.54
N ALA A 26 1.89 -17.91 5.77
CA ALA A 26 2.47 -16.61 6.10
C ALA A 26 1.43 -15.74 6.82
N THR A 27 1.76 -15.24 8.00
CA THR A 27 0.86 -14.40 8.80
C THR A 27 1.51 -13.06 9.15
N PRO A 28 0.85 -11.93 8.84
CA PRO A 28 1.27 -10.64 9.37
C PRO A 28 1.03 -10.59 10.88
N ARG A 29 2.05 -10.17 11.63
CA ARG A 29 1.97 -9.94 13.07
C ARG A 29 2.54 -8.57 13.39
N LEU A 30 1.84 -7.84 14.25
CA LEU A 30 2.36 -6.60 14.81
C LEU A 30 3.24 -6.93 16.01
N PHE A 31 4.49 -6.49 15.97
CA PHE A 31 5.40 -6.56 17.08
C PHE A 31 5.28 -5.30 17.94
N LEU A 32 4.59 -5.43 19.08
CA LEU A 32 4.50 -4.38 20.09
C LEU A 32 5.74 -4.45 20.99
N PRO A 33 6.35 -3.32 21.41
CA PRO A 33 5.79 -1.96 21.44
C PRO A 33 6.10 -1.07 20.23
N GLU A 34 6.93 -1.52 19.31
CA GLU A 34 7.43 -0.70 18.19
C GLU A 34 6.43 -0.57 17.03
N CYS A 35 5.31 -1.32 17.05
CA CYS A 35 4.34 -1.40 15.95
C CYS A 35 4.95 -1.85 14.61
N ASP A 36 6.06 -2.58 14.67
CA ASP A 36 6.69 -3.15 13.49
C ASP A 36 5.83 -4.30 12.94
N LEU A 37 5.49 -4.22 11.67
CA LEU A 37 4.84 -5.30 10.96
C LEU A 37 5.88 -6.35 10.57
N ILE A 38 5.79 -7.54 11.16
CA ILE A 38 6.59 -8.70 10.77
C ILE A 38 5.73 -9.73 10.06
N ILE A 39 6.30 -10.42 9.07
CA ILE A 39 5.66 -11.58 8.45
C ILE A 39 6.25 -12.84 9.08
N SER A 40 5.39 -13.62 9.72
CA SER A 40 5.74 -14.88 10.36
C SER A 40 5.29 -16.03 9.47
N VAL A 41 6.24 -16.83 9.00
CA VAL A 41 6.00 -18.06 8.22
C VAL A 41 5.97 -19.24 9.18
N ARG A 42 4.94 -20.07 9.04
CA ARG A 42 4.81 -21.33 9.74
C ARG A 42 4.62 -22.47 8.75
N ILE A 43 5.48 -23.48 8.79
CA ILE A 43 5.40 -24.66 7.92
C ILE A 43 5.23 -25.92 8.76
N GLU A 44 4.13 -26.65 8.56
CA GLU A 44 3.93 -28.00 9.09
C GLU A 44 4.15 -29.03 7.99
N HIS A 45 4.90 -30.10 8.25
CA HIS A 45 5.14 -31.14 7.25
C HIS A 45 5.38 -32.54 7.84
N THR A 46 5.34 -33.55 6.97
CA THR A 46 5.53 -34.97 7.32
C THR A 46 6.86 -35.57 6.84
N VAL A 47 7.73 -34.78 6.19
CA VAL A 47 9.07 -35.19 5.73
C VAL A 47 9.90 -35.85 6.84
N ALA A 48 10.47 -37.02 6.56
CA ALA A 48 11.35 -37.74 7.48
C ALA A 48 12.82 -37.33 7.29
N ASN A 49 13.55 -37.13 8.39
CA ASN A 49 14.96 -36.68 8.39
C ASN A 49 15.19 -35.44 7.49
N PRO A 50 14.46 -34.34 7.74
CA PRO A 50 14.61 -33.13 6.94
C PRO A 50 16.02 -32.53 7.11
N VAL A 51 16.57 -31.98 6.03
CA VAL A 51 17.95 -31.47 5.96
C VAL A 51 17.99 -29.96 5.82
N SER A 52 17.10 -29.39 5.01
CA SER A 52 16.98 -27.93 4.86
C SER A 52 15.55 -27.53 4.53
N VAL A 53 15.22 -26.29 4.87
CA VAL A 53 13.96 -25.63 4.54
C VAL A 53 14.27 -24.19 4.13
N GLY A 54 13.72 -23.74 3.01
CA GLY A 54 14.04 -22.42 2.49
C GLY A 54 13.00 -21.88 1.54
N ILE A 55 13.09 -20.56 1.31
CA ILE A 55 12.36 -19.85 0.27
C ILE A 55 13.31 -19.61 -0.89
N TYR A 56 12.85 -19.96 -2.08
CA TYR A 56 13.61 -19.89 -3.31
C TYR A 56 12.89 -18.99 -4.31
N GLU A 57 13.67 -18.34 -5.17
CA GLU A 57 13.14 -17.63 -6.33
C GLU A 57 12.84 -18.64 -7.44
N GLY A 58 11.69 -18.55 -8.09
CA GLY A 58 11.44 -19.29 -9.33
C GLY A 58 9.95 -19.48 -9.66
N ALA A 59 9.65 -19.40 -10.95
CA ALA A 59 8.32 -19.69 -11.48
C ALA A 59 7.90 -21.16 -11.23
N PRO A 60 6.59 -21.47 -11.26
CA PRO A 60 6.11 -22.85 -11.23
C PRO A 60 6.79 -23.70 -12.31
N GLY A 61 7.41 -24.81 -11.89
CA GLY A 61 8.11 -25.71 -12.81
C GLY A 61 9.58 -25.35 -13.07
N GLU A 62 10.12 -24.28 -12.48
CA GLU A 62 11.52 -23.88 -12.61
C GLU A 62 12.24 -23.90 -11.25
N ASN A 63 13.50 -24.32 -11.21
CA ASN A 63 14.36 -24.24 -10.03
C ASN A 63 15.18 -22.95 -10.09
N GLY A 64 15.24 -22.22 -8.98
CA GLY A 64 16.09 -21.04 -8.86
C GLY A 64 16.86 -20.97 -7.55
N PRO A 65 17.54 -19.85 -7.28
CA PRO A 65 18.43 -19.70 -6.14
C PRO A 65 17.68 -19.68 -4.80
N LEU A 66 18.37 -20.12 -3.74
CA LEU A 66 17.92 -19.91 -2.36
C LEU A 66 17.98 -18.42 -2.04
N LEU A 67 16.87 -17.88 -1.52
CA LEU A 67 16.78 -16.51 -1.05
C LEU A 67 16.90 -16.44 0.47
N ILE A 68 16.08 -17.23 1.17
CA ILE A 68 15.99 -17.20 2.64
C ILE A 68 16.11 -18.62 3.16
N ASP A 69 17.10 -18.84 4.01
CA ASP A 69 17.25 -20.06 4.81
C ASP A 69 16.37 -19.93 6.06
N LEU A 70 15.37 -20.80 6.19
CA LEU A 70 14.42 -20.75 7.31
C LEU A 70 14.95 -21.48 8.56
N GLY A 71 16.18 -22.00 8.52
CA GLY A 71 16.88 -22.54 9.69
C GLY A 71 16.59 -24.02 9.94
N ASP A 72 16.11 -24.36 11.15
CA ASP A 72 15.85 -25.75 11.54
C ASP A 72 14.68 -26.31 10.72
N PRO A 73 14.87 -27.37 9.91
CA PRO A 73 13.83 -27.90 9.05
C PRO A 73 12.90 -28.89 9.77
N THR A 74 12.95 -28.95 11.10
CA THR A 74 12.07 -29.82 11.89
C THR A 74 10.68 -29.21 12.03
N SER A 75 9.65 -29.92 11.57
CA SER A 75 8.25 -29.48 11.72
C SER A 75 7.81 -29.37 13.19
N PRO A 76 7.07 -28.31 13.60
CA PRO A 76 6.74 -27.13 12.79
C PRO A 76 7.93 -26.17 12.66
N VAL A 77 8.17 -25.70 11.43
CA VAL A 77 9.13 -24.62 11.16
C VAL A 77 8.43 -23.30 11.42
N GLU A 78 9.02 -22.43 12.24
CA GLU A 78 8.52 -21.08 12.51
C GLU A 78 9.65 -20.09 12.24
N TYR A 79 9.35 -19.07 11.44
CA TYR A 79 10.35 -18.10 11.00
C TYR A 79 9.73 -16.71 10.86
N ASP A 80 10.32 -15.72 11.54
CA ASP A 80 9.93 -14.32 11.42
C ASP A 80 10.90 -13.63 10.46
N MET A 81 10.37 -13.10 9.35
CA MET A 81 11.18 -12.39 8.37
C MET A 81 11.61 -11.02 8.89
N THR A 82 12.84 -10.64 8.57
CA THR A 82 13.31 -9.27 8.76
C THR A 82 12.78 -8.34 7.67
N GLU A 83 12.79 -7.03 7.92
CA GLU A 83 12.44 -6.02 6.93
C GLU A 83 13.31 -6.12 5.65
N THR A 84 14.59 -6.46 5.81
CA THR A 84 15.50 -6.63 4.67
C THR A 84 15.16 -7.87 3.84
N GLU A 85 14.70 -8.94 4.48
CA GLU A 85 14.24 -10.15 3.79
C GLU A 85 12.91 -9.93 3.09
N LEU A 86 12.00 -9.16 3.68
CA LEU A 86 10.77 -8.74 3.03
C LEU A 86 11.02 -7.92 1.77
N ALA A 87 12.04 -7.06 1.79
CA ALA A 87 12.44 -6.29 0.61
C ALA A 87 13.03 -7.15 -0.54
N LEU A 88 13.32 -8.44 -0.32
CA LEU A 88 13.73 -9.37 -1.39
C LEU A 88 12.54 -9.86 -2.23
N PHE A 89 11.32 -9.68 -1.73
CA PHE A 89 10.09 -10.03 -2.45
C PHE A 89 9.69 -8.87 -3.37
N VAL A 90 9.73 -9.12 -4.67
CA VAL A 90 9.48 -8.13 -5.73
C VAL A 90 8.19 -8.49 -6.43
N GLU A 91 7.38 -7.48 -6.73
CA GLU A 91 6.12 -7.62 -7.45
C GLU A 91 6.32 -8.33 -8.80
N GLY A 92 5.48 -9.33 -9.09
CA GLY A 92 5.55 -10.13 -10.32
C GLY A 92 6.65 -11.19 -10.32
N GLN A 93 7.48 -11.27 -9.28
CA GLN A 93 8.43 -12.36 -9.09
C GLN A 93 7.77 -13.49 -8.29
N GLN A 94 8.03 -14.73 -8.71
CA GLN A 94 7.45 -15.91 -8.06
C GLN A 94 8.45 -16.59 -7.14
N TYR A 95 7.93 -17.13 -6.04
CA TYR A 95 8.70 -17.75 -4.97
C TYR A 95 8.11 -19.11 -4.59
N TYR A 96 8.92 -19.99 -4.03
CA TYR A 96 8.46 -21.29 -3.53
C TYR A 96 9.20 -21.73 -2.27
N TYR A 97 8.49 -22.46 -1.42
CA TYR A 97 9.08 -23.23 -0.32
C TYR A 97 9.63 -24.54 -0.87
N LEU A 98 10.81 -24.95 -0.39
CA LEU A 98 11.37 -26.27 -0.65
C LEU A 98 11.91 -26.86 0.64
N ILE A 99 11.54 -28.12 0.92
CA ILE A 99 12.13 -28.91 1.99
C ILE A 99 12.92 -30.05 1.37
N THR A 100 14.17 -30.21 1.81
CA THR A 100 15.04 -31.33 1.42
C THR A 100 15.13 -32.33 2.56
N SER A 101 15.50 -33.56 2.24
CA SER A 101 15.76 -34.61 3.22
C SER A 101 17.03 -35.37 2.89
N THR A 102 17.42 -36.28 3.79
CA THR A 102 18.55 -37.17 3.51
C THR A 102 18.32 -38.08 2.30
N GLU A 103 17.07 -38.40 1.98
CA GLU A 103 16.70 -39.25 0.84
C GLU A 103 16.53 -38.43 -0.46
N HIS A 104 16.14 -37.16 -0.32
CA HIS A 104 15.88 -36.24 -1.42
C HIS A 104 16.67 -34.92 -1.25
N PRO A 105 17.99 -34.93 -1.52
CA PRO A 105 18.85 -33.76 -1.31
C PRO A 105 18.56 -32.60 -2.27
N ASP A 106 17.93 -32.89 -3.41
CA ASP A 106 17.54 -31.88 -4.42
C ASP A 106 16.09 -31.37 -4.20
N GLY A 107 15.42 -31.82 -3.12
CA GLY A 107 14.04 -31.45 -2.79
C GLY A 107 13.12 -32.66 -2.63
N GLU A 108 12.40 -32.75 -1.52
CA GLU A 108 11.38 -33.78 -1.28
C GLU A 108 9.96 -33.25 -1.53
N ILE A 109 9.65 -32.07 -1.00
CA ILE A 109 8.35 -31.40 -1.19
C ILE A 109 8.55 -29.92 -1.52
N ARG A 110 7.72 -29.41 -2.43
CA ARG A 110 7.71 -28.02 -2.89
C ARG A 110 6.30 -27.44 -2.82
N GLY A 111 6.19 -26.15 -2.52
CA GLY A 111 4.94 -25.39 -2.49
C GLY A 111 5.18 -23.97 -3.01
N VAL A 112 4.38 -23.49 -3.94
CA VAL A 112 4.45 -22.09 -4.40
C VAL A 112 4.01 -21.17 -3.26
N VAL A 113 4.72 -20.04 -3.07
CA VAL A 113 4.30 -18.99 -2.14
C VAL A 113 3.12 -18.27 -2.79
N CYS A 114 1.95 -18.31 -2.17
CA CYS A 114 0.83 -17.49 -2.65
C CYS A 114 1.13 -16.02 -2.35
N GLU A 115 1.01 -15.17 -3.36
CA GLU A 115 0.80 -13.75 -3.11
C GLU A 115 -0.52 -13.63 -2.34
N ALA A 116 -0.48 -12.93 -1.20
CA ALA A 116 -1.69 -12.48 -0.56
C ALA A 116 -2.31 -11.47 -1.53
N ALA A 117 -3.17 -11.96 -2.43
CA ALA A 117 -3.98 -11.10 -3.27
C ALA A 117 -4.68 -10.10 -2.33
N GLU A 118 -4.24 -8.85 -2.36
CA GLU A 118 -5.15 -7.76 -2.05
C GLU A 118 -6.36 -8.00 -2.94
N GLY A 119 -7.55 -8.02 -2.34
CA GLY A 119 -8.76 -8.38 -3.04
C GLY A 119 -9.07 -7.37 -4.13
N GLU A 120 -8.47 -7.52 -5.30
CA GLU A 120 -9.10 -7.15 -6.55
C GLU A 120 -10.19 -8.20 -6.77
N GLY A 121 -11.42 -7.82 -6.42
CA GLY A 121 -12.60 -8.50 -6.89
C GLY A 121 -12.72 -8.30 -8.39
N GLU A 122 -11.85 -8.94 -9.17
CA GLU A 122 -12.16 -9.27 -10.56
C GLU A 122 -13.20 -10.37 -10.51
N GLY A 123 -14.46 -9.96 -10.47
CA GLY A 123 -15.59 -10.82 -10.79
C GLY A 123 -15.52 -11.20 -12.26
N GLU A 124 -14.66 -12.17 -12.61
CA GLU A 124 -14.82 -12.94 -13.84
C GLU A 124 -16.03 -13.86 -13.67
N GLY A 125 -17.21 -13.28 -13.88
CA GLY A 125 -18.41 -14.03 -14.14
C GLY A 125 -18.33 -14.63 -15.54
N GLU A 126 -17.67 -15.79 -15.68
CA GLU A 126 -17.92 -16.68 -16.81
C GLU A 126 -19.34 -17.28 -16.67
N GLY A 127 -20.33 -16.49 -17.09
CA GLY A 127 -21.67 -16.97 -17.32
C GLY A 127 -21.79 -17.50 -18.75
N GLU A 128 -21.49 -18.79 -18.97
CA GLU A 128 -22.01 -19.51 -20.13
C GLU A 128 -23.54 -19.61 -19.98
N GLY A 129 -24.24 -18.63 -20.56
CA GLY A 129 -25.69 -18.62 -20.69
C GLY A 129 -26.08 -18.68 -22.15
N GLU A 130 -26.25 -19.88 -22.71
CA GLU A 130 -27.06 -20.07 -23.91
C GLU A 130 -28.52 -19.73 -23.56
N GLY A 131 -28.95 -18.52 -23.95
CA GLY A 131 -30.32 -18.06 -23.80
C GLY A 131 -30.81 -17.46 -25.11
N GLU A 132 -31.43 -18.28 -25.97
CA GLU A 132 -32.32 -17.77 -27.00
C GLU A 132 -33.51 -17.10 -26.31
N GLY A 133 -33.60 -15.78 -26.44
CA GLY A 133 -34.69 -14.99 -25.89
C GLY A 133 -35.01 -13.82 -26.81
N GLU A 134 -35.96 -14.03 -27.72
CA GLU A 134 -36.62 -12.94 -28.43
C GLU A 134 -37.34 -12.05 -27.39
N GLY A 135 -36.97 -10.77 -27.34
CA GLY A 135 -37.60 -9.79 -26.48
C GLY A 135 -37.56 -8.42 -27.14
N GLU A 136 -38.63 -8.08 -27.85
CA GLU A 136 -38.90 -6.72 -28.32
C GLU A 136 -39.08 -5.81 -27.09
N GLY A 137 -38.30 -4.73 -27.03
CA GLY A 137 -38.40 -3.70 -26.02
C GLY A 137 -37.99 -2.36 -26.62
N GLU A 138 -38.97 -1.63 -27.13
CA GLU A 138 -38.83 -0.25 -27.60
C GLU A 138 -38.50 0.68 -26.42
N GLY A 139 -37.55 1.59 -26.63
CA GLY A 139 -37.20 2.68 -25.72
C GLY A 139 -36.29 3.69 -26.41
N GLU A 140 -36.90 4.75 -26.93
CA GLU A 140 -36.32 5.81 -27.77
C GLU A 140 -35.44 6.82 -27.00
N GLY A 141 -34.53 7.50 -27.75
CA GLY A 141 -33.90 8.79 -27.43
C GLY A 141 -32.38 8.70 -27.25
N GLU A 142 -31.56 8.82 -28.30
CA GLU A 142 -30.99 10.07 -28.87
C GLU A 142 -30.27 10.96 -27.83
N GLY A 143 -29.01 11.38 -27.98
CA GLY A 143 -28.15 11.40 -29.16
C GLY A 143 -26.67 11.66 -28.84
N GLU A 144 -25.91 11.62 -29.92
CA GLU A 144 -24.46 11.68 -30.03
C GLU A 144 -23.86 13.06 -29.69
N GLY A 145 -22.57 13.06 -29.36
CA GLY A 145 -21.76 14.27 -29.27
C GLY A 145 -20.28 13.95 -29.06
N GLU A 146 -19.60 13.53 -30.13
CA GLU A 146 -18.15 13.70 -30.21
C GLU A 146 -17.84 15.21 -30.27
N GLY A 147 -16.87 15.65 -29.47
CA GLY A 147 -16.38 17.01 -29.47
C GLY A 147 -14.90 17.04 -29.11
N GLU A 148 -14.05 16.92 -30.13
CA GLU A 148 -12.68 17.43 -30.05
C GLU A 148 -12.74 18.96 -29.97
N GLY A 149 -12.11 19.53 -28.96
CA GLY A 149 -12.00 20.97 -28.76
C GLY A 149 -10.61 21.33 -28.25
N GLU A 150 -9.69 21.60 -29.17
CA GLU A 150 -8.51 22.42 -28.87
C GLU A 150 -8.98 23.84 -28.54
N GLY A 151 -8.58 24.34 -27.37
CA GLY A 151 -8.85 25.69 -26.92
C GLY A 151 -7.61 26.29 -26.28
N GLU A 152 -6.79 26.96 -27.09
CA GLU A 152 -5.85 27.96 -26.60
C GLU A 152 -6.66 29.16 -26.07
N GLY A 153 -6.46 29.50 -24.80
CA GLY A 153 -7.04 30.67 -24.16
C GLY A 153 -5.97 31.45 -23.43
N GLU A 154 -5.38 32.43 -24.12
CA GLU A 154 -4.67 33.54 -23.48
C GLU A 154 -5.70 34.38 -22.70
N GLY A 155 -5.53 34.45 -21.38
CA GLY A 155 -6.30 35.32 -20.51
C GLY A 155 -5.36 36.21 -19.71
N GLU A 156 -5.06 37.39 -20.24
CA GLU A 156 -4.50 38.50 -19.45
C GLU A 156 -5.58 38.99 -18.48
N GLY A 157 -5.31 38.82 -17.19
CA GLY A 157 -6.09 39.39 -16.10
C GLY A 157 -5.19 40.21 -15.18
N GLU A 158 -5.09 41.52 -15.46
CA GLU A 158 -4.56 42.48 -14.50
C GLU A 158 -5.54 42.60 -13.32
N GLY A 159 -5.13 42.13 -12.15
CA GLY A 159 -5.81 42.33 -10.89
C GLY A 159 -4.84 42.92 -9.87
N GLU A 160 -4.78 44.25 -9.77
CA GLU A 160 -4.16 44.93 -8.64
C GLU A 160 -5.03 44.68 -7.39
N GLY A 161 -4.51 43.88 -6.47
CA GLY A 161 -5.07 43.67 -5.14
C GLY A 161 -4.00 43.89 -4.09
N GLU A 162 -3.79 45.14 -3.66
CA GLU A 162 -3.06 45.42 -2.43
C GLU A 162 -3.90 44.91 -1.25
N GLY A 163 -3.42 43.83 -0.62
CA GLY A 163 -3.93 43.30 0.63
C GLY A 163 -2.80 43.15 1.63
N GLU A 164 -2.43 44.23 2.30
CA GLU A 164 -1.68 44.13 3.56
C GLU A 164 -2.60 43.44 4.59
N GLY A 165 -2.24 42.22 4.97
CA GLY A 165 -2.88 41.47 6.02
C GLY A 165 -1.83 40.88 6.95
N GLU A 166 -1.31 41.70 7.88
CA GLU A 166 -0.77 41.15 9.13
C GLU A 166 -1.93 40.45 9.85
N GLY A 167 -1.86 39.13 9.93
CA GLY A 167 -2.83 38.29 10.60
C GLY A 167 -2.13 37.23 11.43
N GLU A 168 -1.63 37.63 12.62
CA GLU A 168 -1.59 36.70 13.74
C GLU A 168 -3.04 36.27 14.01
N GLY A 169 -3.42 35.10 13.49
CA GLY A 169 -4.74 34.53 13.62
C GLY A 169 -4.60 33.05 13.96
N GLU A 170 -4.72 32.76 15.24
CA GLU A 170 -5.00 31.44 15.80
C GLU A 170 -6.24 30.85 15.09
N GLY A 171 -6.02 30.10 14.01
CA GLY A 171 -7.03 29.27 13.35
C GLY A 171 -7.03 27.90 13.98
N GLU A 172 -7.94 27.70 14.93
CA GLU A 172 -8.16 26.47 15.68
C GLU A 172 -8.31 25.27 14.72
N GLY A 173 -7.43 24.26 14.90
CA GLY A 173 -7.31 23.08 14.03
C GLY A 173 -8.49 22.13 14.11
N GLU A 174 -9.58 22.46 13.41
CA GLU A 174 -10.72 21.56 13.22
C GLU A 174 -10.52 20.61 12.04
N PHE A 175 -9.82 21.06 10.99
CA PHE A 175 -9.55 20.30 9.77
C PHE A 175 -8.05 20.16 9.54
N HIS A 176 -7.67 19.01 8.99
CA HIS A 176 -6.30 18.72 8.59
C HIS A 176 -6.04 19.38 7.23
N SER A 177 -4.91 20.07 7.03
CA SER A 177 -4.66 20.87 5.81
C SER A 177 -4.67 20.09 4.48
N ALA A 178 -4.59 18.76 4.52
CA ALA A 178 -4.76 17.91 3.34
C ALA A 178 -6.24 17.77 2.90
N ASP A 179 -7.19 17.97 3.80
CA ASP A 179 -8.63 17.93 3.53
C ASP A 179 -9.05 19.30 2.99
N GLN A 180 -9.05 19.43 1.67
CA GLN A 180 -9.26 20.69 0.97
C GLN A 180 -10.75 21.03 0.87
N ASN A 181 -11.61 20.01 0.86
CA ASN A 181 -13.05 20.20 0.81
C ASN A 181 -13.72 20.23 2.20
N GLU A 182 -12.93 20.06 3.27
CA GLU A 182 -13.32 20.11 4.68
C GLU A 182 -14.44 19.11 5.02
N ASP A 183 -14.41 17.91 4.41
CA ASP A 183 -15.43 16.87 4.61
C ASP A 183 -15.06 15.83 5.70
N ASN A 184 -13.97 16.09 6.42
CA ASN A 184 -13.36 15.21 7.43
C ASN A 184 -12.89 13.86 6.87
N ARG A 185 -12.65 13.77 5.56
CA ARG A 185 -12.04 12.62 4.92
C ARG A 185 -10.86 13.10 4.09
N ILE A 186 -9.93 12.19 3.89
CA ILE A 186 -8.88 12.38 2.88
C ILE A 186 -9.30 11.55 1.68
N ASN A 187 -9.52 12.18 0.54
CA ASN A 187 -9.79 11.52 -0.72
C ASN A 187 -8.49 11.26 -1.50
N LEU A 188 -8.58 10.57 -2.64
CA LEU A 188 -7.40 10.19 -3.42
C LEU A 188 -6.64 11.42 -3.95
N SER A 189 -7.33 12.45 -4.42
CA SER A 189 -6.68 13.68 -4.90
C SER A 189 -5.92 14.40 -3.80
N GLU A 190 -6.48 14.47 -2.60
CA GLU A 190 -5.87 15.08 -1.42
C GLU A 190 -4.66 14.28 -0.94
N LEU A 191 -4.77 12.95 -0.91
CA LEU A 191 -3.64 12.10 -0.57
C LEU A 191 -2.50 12.23 -1.58
N LEU A 192 -2.81 12.20 -2.89
CA LEU A 192 -1.83 12.38 -3.95
C LEU A 192 -1.10 13.71 -3.84
N ARG A 193 -1.77 14.75 -3.33
CA ARG A 193 -1.16 16.05 -3.09
C ARG A 193 -0.08 15.99 -2.02
N VAL A 194 -0.32 15.33 -0.89
CA VAL A 194 0.70 15.14 0.16
C VAL A 194 1.85 14.24 -0.32
N ILE A 195 1.55 13.19 -1.08
CA ILE A 195 2.56 12.32 -1.71
C ILE A 195 3.47 13.12 -2.65
N GLN A 196 2.95 14.12 -3.35
CA GLN A 196 3.75 14.97 -4.22
C GLN A 196 4.80 15.78 -3.44
N PHE A 197 4.45 16.31 -2.26
CA PHE A 197 5.39 17.02 -1.39
C PHE A 197 6.51 16.08 -0.89
N TYR A 198 6.12 14.88 -0.45
CA TYR A 198 7.06 13.84 -0.04
C TYR A 198 8.04 13.48 -1.17
N ASN A 199 7.53 13.19 -2.37
CA ASN A 199 8.35 12.81 -3.53
C ASN A 199 9.25 13.95 -4.04
N SER A 200 8.83 15.21 -3.80
CA SER A 200 9.61 16.40 -4.14
C SER A 200 10.64 16.77 -3.07
N GLY A 201 10.72 16.01 -1.98
CA GLY A 201 11.65 16.21 -0.88
C GLY A 201 11.35 17.44 -0.01
N GLY A 202 10.12 17.95 -0.07
CA GLY A 202 9.67 19.11 0.69
C GLY A 202 8.62 19.93 -0.04
N TYR A 203 8.20 21.01 0.61
CA TYR A 203 7.23 21.96 0.09
C TYR A 203 7.57 23.38 0.55
N HIS A 204 6.90 24.36 -0.02
CA HIS A 204 6.97 25.77 0.38
C HIS A 204 5.64 26.45 0.09
N CYS A 205 5.47 27.68 0.57
CA CYS A 205 4.29 28.48 0.31
C CYS A 205 4.18 28.85 -1.17
N ALA A 206 2.97 28.84 -1.70
CA ALA A 206 2.66 29.46 -2.98
C ALA A 206 2.76 30.99 -2.86
N ASP A 207 3.30 31.63 -3.89
CA ASP A 207 3.41 33.08 -4.01
C ASP A 207 3.02 33.50 -5.43
N PRO A 208 1.85 34.13 -5.62
CA PRO A 208 0.87 34.48 -4.58
C PRO A 208 0.16 33.23 -3.99
N PRO A 209 -0.45 33.31 -2.79
CA PRO A 209 -1.06 32.16 -2.11
C PRO A 209 -2.18 31.45 -2.90
N ASP A 210 -2.82 32.14 -3.83
CA ASP A 210 -3.87 31.61 -4.71
C ASP A 210 -3.32 30.96 -6.00
N ALA A 211 -1.99 30.88 -6.15
CA ALA A 211 -1.38 30.20 -7.30
C ALA A 211 -1.62 28.68 -7.30
N THR A 212 -1.97 28.10 -6.15
CA THR A 212 -2.41 26.71 -6.01
C THR A 212 -3.66 26.64 -5.12
N GLU A 213 -4.45 25.58 -5.29
CA GLU A 213 -5.71 25.39 -4.54
C GLU A 213 -5.49 25.35 -3.03
N ASP A 214 -4.38 24.76 -2.60
CA ASP A 214 -4.03 24.55 -1.19
C ASP A 214 -2.99 25.55 -0.66
N GLY A 215 -2.52 26.48 -1.49
CA GLY A 215 -1.53 27.49 -1.10
C GLY A 215 -0.10 26.97 -0.92
N TYR A 216 0.22 25.76 -1.38
CA TYR A 216 1.59 25.20 -1.31
C TYR A 216 2.16 24.86 -2.70
N VAL A 217 3.48 24.74 -2.79
CA VAL A 217 4.19 24.31 -3.99
C VAL A 217 5.17 23.19 -3.63
N PRO A 218 5.25 22.11 -4.43
CA PRO A 218 6.23 21.05 -4.20
C PRO A 218 7.67 21.51 -4.38
N GLY A 219 8.56 20.94 -3.57
CA GLY A 219 9.98 21.26 -3.53
C GLY A 219 10.32 22.24 -2.41
N GLN A 220 11.57 22.24 -1.97
CA GLN A 220 12.03 23.13 -0.91
C GLN A 220 12.32 24.54 -1.46
N ASN A 221 11.82 25.56 -0.77
CA ASN A 221 12.25 26.93 -0.97
C ASN A 221 12.29 27.68 0.36
N PRO A 222 13.46 27.75 1.05
CA PRO A 222 13.58 28.43 2.34
C PRO A 222 13.27 29.94 2.32
N ALA A 223 13.17 30.56 1.14
CA ALA A 223 12.79 31.95 0.99
C ALA A 223 11.26 32.16 0.97
N GLN A 224 10.47 31.09 0.91
CA GLN A 224 9.00 31.13 0.79
C GLN A 224 8.36 30.19 1.83
N GLN A 225 8.68 30.42 3.10
CA GLN A 225 8.26 29.60 4.25
C GLN A 225 7.59 30.46 5.34
N ASP A 226 6.85 31.49 4.90
CA ASP A 226 6.26 32.51 5.78
C ASP A 226 4.76 32.27 6.04
N CYS A 227 4.17 31.23 5.44
CA CYS A 227 2.79 30.79 5.66
C CYS A 227 2.70 29.73 6.78
N THR A 228 1.48 29.38 7.17
CA THR A 228 1.22 28.25 8.07
C THR A 228 1.79 26.97 7.45
N PRO A 229 2.63 26.19 8.16
CA PRO A 229 3.08 24.90 7.66
C PRO A 229 1.93 23.91 7.51
N HIS A 230 2.08 22.97 6.59
CA HIS A 230 1.09 21.93 6.33
C HIS A 230 0.93 21.04 7.58
N ALA A 231 -0.29 20.65 7.94
CA ALA A 231 -0.60 19.85 9.14
C ALA A 231 0.08 18.47 9.14
N SER A 232 0.43 17.94 7.96
CA SER A 232 1.23 16.72 7.84
C SER A 232 2.69 16.90 8.24
N ASP A 233 3.22 18.12 8.31
CA ASP A 233 4.57 18.43 8.76
C ASP A 233 4.52 18.86 10.23
N TYR A 234 4.40 17.87 11.12
CA TYR A 234 4.10 18.09 12.53
C TYR A 234 5.29 17.77 13.45
N ASN A 235 6.25 16.90 13.06
CA ASN A 235 7.34 16.53 13.96
C ASN A 235 8.61 15.94 13.28
N PRO A 236 9.71 16.70 13.14
CA PRO A 236 9.82 18.14 13.39
C PRO A 236 9.26 18.94 12.22
N GLN A 237 8.49 19.99 12.53
CA GLN A 237 7.98 20.93 11.52
C GLN A 237 9.14 21.64 10.78
N ASN A 238 9.49 21.15 9.60
CA ASN A 238 10.74 21.49 8.91
C ASN A 238 10.59 21.69 7.39
N TRP A 239 9.36 21.79 6.90
CA TRP A 239 8.97 21.94 5.50
C TRP A 239 9.27 20.71 4.62
N VAL A 240 9.45 19.56 5.26
CA VAL A 240 9.67 18.26 4.62
C VAL A 240 8.76 17.22 5.24
N ILE A 241 7.86 16.66 4.42
CA ILE A 241 7.06 15.51 4.85
C ILE A 241 7.97 14.29 4.92
N SER A 242 8.17 13.74 6.12
CA SER A 242 8.86 12.49 6.35
C SER A 242 7.98 11.28 6.01
N LEU A 243 8.57 10.08 5.96
CA LEU A 243 7.79 8.86 5.74
C LEU A 243 6.76 8.63 6.84
N SER A 244 7.13 8.86 8.11
CA SER A 244 6.22 8.73 9.26
C SER A 244 5.02 9.68 9.16
N GLU A 245 5.27 10.92 8.71
CA GLU A 245 4.25 11.94 8.50
C GLU A 245 3.33 11.61 7.32
N LEU A 246 3.89 11.08 6.21
CA LEU A 246 3.08 10.61 5.09
C LEU A 246 2.19 9.43 5.48
N LEU A 247 2.74 8.45 6.21
CA LEU A 247 1.98 7.30 6.70
C LEU A 247 0.81 7.73 7.59
N ARG A 248 0.94 8.85 8.31
CA ARG A 248 -0.14 9.41 9.12
C ARG A 248 -1.35 9.82 8.29
N VAL A 249 -1.14 10.51 7.17
CA VAL A 249 -2.23 10.89 6.26
C VAL A 249 -2.85 9.67 5.57
N ILE A 250 -2.03 8.69 5.20
CA ILE A 250 -2.50 7.41 4.62
C ILE A 250 -3.42 6.67 5.60
N GLN A 251 -3.17 6.74 6.90
CA GLN A 251 -4.08 6.16 7.91
C GLN A 251 -5.46 6.82 7.87
N PHE A 252 -5.55 8.14 7.72
CA PHE A 252 -6.83 8.85 7.60
C PHE A 252 -7.59 8.44 6.33
N TYR A 253 -6.88 8.36 5.20
CA TYR A 253 -7.43 7.90 3.93
C TYR A 253 -8.01 6.48 4.06
N ASN A 254 -7.22 5.53 4.59
CA ASN A 254 -7.64 4.12 4.73
C ASN A 254 -8.78 3.92 5.73
N ALA A 255 -8.85 4.75 6.77
CA ALA A 255 -9.96 4.73 7.72
C ALA A 255 -11.24 5.38 7.18
N GLY A 256 -11.14 6.10 6.07
CA GLY A 256 -12.26 6.80 5.44
C GLY A 256 -12.73 8.04 6.19
N GLY A 257 -11.93 8.55 7.15
CA GLY A 257 -12.25 9.73 7.95
C GLY A 257 -11.22 10.03 9.04
N TYR A 258 -11.26 11.26 9.55
CA TYR A 258 -10.48 11.73 10.70
C TYR A 258 -11.28 12.77 11.50
N TYR A 259 -10.83 13.08 12.71
CA TYR A 259 -11.38 14.18 13.51
C TYR A 259 -10.31 14.86 14.36
N ALA A 260 -10.48 16.15 14.64
CA ALA A 260 -9.60 16.88 15.55
C ALA A 260 -9.73 16.34 17.00
N CYS A 261 -8.60 15.98 17.61
CA CYS A 261 -8.51 15.43 18.96
C CYS A 261 -7.29 15.94 19.75
N PRO A 262 -7.08 17.27 19.87
CA PRO A 262 -5.87 17.85 20.46
C PRO A 262 -5.60 17.45 21.93
N GLY A 263 -6.60 16.85 22.61
CA GLY A 263 -6.49 16.36 23.99
C GLY A 263 -6.17 14.87 24.14
N GLU A 264 -6.13 14.09 23.05
CA GLU A 264 -5.99 12.62 23.10
C GLU A 264 -4.54 12.13 22.94
N GLY A 265 -3.58 13.06 22.87
CA GLY A 265 -2.15 12.74 22.89
C GLY A 265 -1.60 12.22 21.56
N THR A 266 -2.29 12.46 20.44
CA THR A 266 -1.74 12.26 19.11
C THR A 266 -0.74 13.37 18.79
N GLU A 267 0.31 13.03 18.03
CA GLU A 267 1.42 13.94 17.76
C GLU A 267 1.01 15.12 16.88
N ASP A 268 -0.01 14.92 16.05
CA ASP A 268 -0.55 15.87 15.07
C ASP A 268 -1.87 16.52 15.52
N GLY A 269 -2.41 16.12 16.68
CA GLY A 269 -3.69 16.62 17.19
C GLY A 269 -4.92 16.10 16.45
N PHE A 270 -4.77 15.12 15.56
CA PHE A 270 -5.88 14.48 14.83
C PHE A 270 -6.02 13.01 15.22
N CYS A 271 -7.21 12.45 15.06
CA CYS A 271 -7.54 11.07 15.37
C CYS A 271 -8.16 10.39 14.15
N VAL A 272 -8.00 9.07 14.08
CA VAL A 272 -8.45 8.25 12.95
C VAL A 272 -9.94 7.92 13.12
N GLY A 273 -10.71 8.01 12.03
CA GLY A 273 -12.13 7.67 11.99
C GLY A 273 -13.06 8.85 12.25
N PHE A 274 -14.27 8.57 12.71
CA PHE A 274 -15.27 9.58 13.08
C PHE A 274 -15.49 9.54 14.59
N PRO A 275 -15.80 10.68 15.25
CA PRO A 275 -16.09 10.68 16.68
C PRO A 275 -17.33 9.82 16.97
N GLU A 276 -17.27 9.05 18.07
CA GLU A 276 -18.39 8.20 18.55
C GLU A 276 -19.61 9.01 19.04
#